data_AF-A0A9X3SBQ7-F1
#
_entry.id   AF-A0A9X3SBQ7-F1
#
_cell.length_a   1.000
_cell.length_b   1.000
_cell.length_c   1.000
_cell.angle_alpha   90.00
_cell.angle_beta   90.00
_cell.angle_gamma   90.00
#
_symmetry.space_group_name_H-M   'P 1'
#
loop_
_entity.id
_entity.type
_entity.pdbx_description
1 polymer ?
#
loop_
_entity_poly.entity_id
_entity_poly.type
_entity_poly.pdbx_seq_one_letter_code
_entity_poly.pdbx_strand_id
1 'polypeptide(L)'
;MNSALAYWDLTDEIPGRVHVAVSRGAHRPVISTPPTKVHVFDARTFELERQQASTDVDEPFWIYSRERAVVDALRLPRLVGRDVGLQALRRYVNQSSASPARLTELARDLGGAPALGPALEALLS
;
A
#
# COMPACT_ATOMS: atom_id res chain seq x y z
N MET A 1 1.18 1.72 -5.44
CA MET A 1 0.83 0.42 -4.88
C MET A 1 2.07 -0.44 -4.82
N ASN A 2 2.50 -1.11 -5.90
CA ASN A 2 3.65 -2.03 -5.81
C ASN A 2 4.95 -1.35 -5.40
N SER A 3 5.17 -0.07 -5.74
CA SER A 3 6.31 0.70 -5.20
C SER A 3 6.33 0.80 -3.67
N ALA A 4 5.17 0.94 -3.02
CA ALA A 4 5.10 0.96 -1.56
C ALA A 4 5.29 -0.44 -0.98
N LEU A 5 4.74 -1.49 -1.62
CA LEU A 5 5.00 -2.87 -1.21
C LEU A 5 6.49 -3.20 -1.28
N ALA A 6 7.17 -2.80 -2.36
CA ALA A 6 8.59 -3.05 -2.53
C ALA A 6 9.43 -2.28 -1.51
N TYR A 7 9.09 -1.01 -1.24
CA TYR A 7 9.80 -0.21 -0.24
C TYR A 7 9.74 -0.80 1.18
N TRP A 8 8.63 -1.47 1.54
CA TRP A 8 8.44 -2.08 2.86
C TRP A 8 8.79 -3.57 2.94
N ASP A 9 9.51 -4.10 1.95
CA ASP A 9 9.84 -5.53 1.83
C ASP A 9 8.62 -6.47 1.90
N LEU A 10 7.50 -6.02 1.32
CA LEU A 10 6.24 -6.78 1.25
C LEU A 10 6.07 -7.52 -0.08
N THR A 11 6.93 -7.26 -1.06
CA THR A 11 7.00 -7.99 -2.33
C THR A 11 8.45 -8.23 -2.75
N ASP A 12 8.70 -9.35 -3.43
CA ASP A 12 9.99 -9.59 -4.11
C ASP A 12 9.96 -9.07 -5.56
N GLU A 13 8.79 -8.59 -6.01
CA GLU A 13 8.65 -8.01 -7.34
C GLU A 13 9.32 -6.64 -7.41
N ILE A 14 10.24 -6.48 -8.35
CA ILE A 14 10.79 -5.16 -8.70
C ILE A 14 9.75 -4.43 -9.58
N PRO A 15 9.17 -3.31 -9.11
CA PRO A 15 8.14 -2.62 -9.88
C PRO A 15 8.73 -1.99 -11.15
N GLY A 16 8.23 -2.39 -12.33
CA GLY A 16 8.64 -1.78 -13.61
C GLY A 16 8.16 -0.33 -13.81
N ARG A 17 7.41 0.23 -12.86
CA ARG A 17 6.91 1.60 -12.86
C ARG A 17 6.91 2.16 -11.43
N VAL A 18 7.07 3.47 -11.31
CA VAL A 18 6.81 4.19 -10.06
C VAL A 18 5.30 4.39 -9.92
N HIS A 19 4.75 4.08 -8.75
CA HIS A 19 3.32 4.30 -8.48
C HIS A 19 3.12 5.55 -7.64
N VAL A 20 2.48 6.57 -8.21
CA VAL A 20 2.16 7.82 -7.52
C VAL A 20 0.67 7.85 -7.16
N ALA A 21 0.35 8.25 -5.94
CA ALA A 21 -1.02 8.49 -5.51
C ALA A 21 -1.33 9.98 -5.55
N VAL A 22 -2.50 10.36 -6.05
CA VAL A 22 -3.03 11.73 -5.96
C VAL A 22 -4.43 11.71 -5.36
N SER A 23 -4.75 12.74 -4.61
CA SER A 23 -6.11 12.97 -4.10
C SER A 23 -7.07 13.32 -5.24
N ARG A 24 -8.29 12.79 -5.21
CA ARG A 24 -9.34 13.14 -6.17
C ARG A 24 -9.61 14.64 -6.11
N GLY A 25 -9.59 15.29 -7.28
CA GLY A 25 -9.74 16.74 -7.42
C GLY A 25 -8.42 17.51 -7.41
N ALA A 26 -7.29 16.86 -7.10
CA ALA A 26 -5.97 17.46 -7.25
C ALA A 26 -5.47 17.40 -8.71
N HIS A 27 -4.47 18.21 -9.02
CA HIS A 27 -3.77 18.14 -10.30
C HIS A 27 -3.14 16.74 -10.48
N ARG A 28 -3.36 16.15 -11.66
CA ARG A 28 -2.77 14.86 -12.02
C ARG A 28 -1.48 15.09 -12.80
N PRO A 29 -0.30 14.78 -12.23
CA PRO A 29 0.96 15.03 -12.90
C PRO A 29 1.12 14.14 -14.13
N VAL A 30 1.77 14.68 -15.15
CA VAL A 30 2.24 13.94 -16.32
C VAL A 30 3.74 13.78 -16.15
N ILE A 31 4.18 12.55 -15.86
CA ILE A 31 5.60 12.23 -15.63
C ILE A 31 6.06 11.37 -16.80
N SER A 32 6.97 11.89 -17.61
CA SER A 32 7.57 11.19 -18.75
C SER A 32 8.61 10.17 -18.31
N THR A 33 9.45 10.53 -17.33
CA THR A 33 10.52 9.70 -16.79
C THR A 33 10.64 9.90 -15.28
N PRO A 34 10.80 8.82 -14.49
CA PRO A 34 10.73 7.40 -14.88
C PRO A 34 9.30 6.97 -15.25
N PRO A 35 9.12 5.78 -15.86
CA PRO A 35 7.78 5.24 -16.16
C PRO A 35 6.89 5.27 -14.92
N THR A 36 5.82 6.06 -14.95
CA THR A 36 4.96 6.31 -13.78
C THR A 36 3.53 5.87 -14.01
N LYS A 37 2.90 5.31 -12.99
CA LYS A 37 1.46 5.00 -12.94
C LYS A 37 0.81 5.84 -11.84
N VAL A 38 -0.04 6.78 -12.24
CA VAL A 38 -0.78 7.64 -11.31
C VAL A 38 -2.11 6.99 -10.91
N HIS A 39 -2.33 6.85 -9.61
CA HIS A 39 -3.54 6.32 -8.98
C HIS A 39 -4.31 7.46 -8.33
N VAL A 40 -5.61 7.55 -8.58
CA VAL A 40 -6.47 8.59 -8.00
C VAL A 40 -7.24 7.99 -6.85
N PHE A 41 -6.98 8.46 -5.63
CA PHE A 41 -7.64 8.00 -4.41
C PHE A 41 -8.72 8.97 -3.96
N ASP A 42 -9.69 8.45 -3.18
CA ASP A 42 -10.68 9.30 -2.55
C ASP A 42 -10.03 10.27 -1.56
N ALA A 43 -10.37 11.55 -1.67
CA ALA A 43 -9.78 12.61 -0.86
C ALA A 43 -9.94 12.37 0.64
N ARG A 44 -11.03 11.72 1.07
CA ARG A 44 -11.30 11.41 2.49
C ARG A 44 -10.32 10.40 3.09
N THR A 45 -9.73 9.55 2.26
CA THR A 45 -8.82 8.48 2.71
C THR A 45 -7.39 8.68 2.22
N PHE A 46 -7.12 9.74 1.47
CA PHE A 46 -5.83 9.97 0.83
C PHE A 46 -4.70 10.20 1.82
N GLU A 47 -4.99 10.88 2.94
CA GLU A 47 -3.99 11.21 3.97
C GLU A 47 -3.81 10.10 5.02
N LEU A 48 -4.76 9.16 5.12
CA LEU A 48 -4.70 8.11 6.12
C LEU A 48 -3.44 7.26 5.92
N GLU A 49 -2.59 7.23 6.95
CA GLU A 49 -1.34 6.48 7.00
C GLU A 49 -0.33 6.92 5.90
N ARG A 50 -0.38 8.19 5.49
CA ARG A 50 0.65 8.81 4.66
C ARG A 50 1.73 9.41 5.55
N GLN A 51 2.99 9.11 5.24
CA GLN A 51 4.14 9.59 6.01
C GLN A 51 5.27 10.03 5.08
N GLN A 52 6.20 10.83 5.61
CA GLN A 52 7.42 11.18 4.91
C GLN A 52 8.49 10.12 5.17
N ALA A 53 9.17 9.71 4.12
CA ALA A 53 10.38 8.91 4.18
C ALA A 53 11.54 9.74 3.63
N SER A 54 12.71 9.60 4.24
CA SER A 54 13.95 10.20 3.75
C SER A 54 14.68 9.24 2.83
N THR A 55 15.43 9.80 1.88
CA THR A 55 16.41 9.07 1.07
C THR A 55 17.82 9.43 1.54
N ASP A 56 18.83 8.67 1.08
CA ASP A 56 20.25 8.97 1.35
C ASP A 56 20.69 10.35 0.83
N VAL A 57 19.89 10.98 -0.04
CA VAL A 57 20.16 12.28 -0.67
C VAL A 57 19.39 13.42 0.02
N ASP A 58 18.82 13.18 1.20
CA ASP A 58 18.04 14.12 2.02
C ASP A 58 16.82 14.75 1.32
N GLU A 59 16.38 14.21 0.19
CA GLU A 59 15.11 14.61 -0.43
C GLU A 59 13.98 13.73 0.11
N PRO A 60 13.05 14.28 0.92
CA PRO A 60 11.96 13.51 1.48
C PRO A 60 10.89 13.26 0.43
N PHE A 61 10.24 12.11 0.52
CA PHE A 61 9.10 11.77 -0.31
C PHE A 61 7.95 11.22 0.52
N TRP A 62 6.74 11.32 -0.03
CA TRP A 62 5.55 10.77 0.61
C TRP A 62 5.38 9.30 0.26
N ILE A 63 5.13 8.50 1.28
CA ILE A 63 4.83 7.08 1.15
C ILE A 63 3.68 6.70 2.07
N TYR A 64 2.90 5.69 1.67
CA TYR A 64 1.95 5.07 2.56
C TYR A 64 2.65 4.08 3.49
N SER A 65 2.21 3.97 4.74
CA SER A 65 2.73 2.99 5.69
C SER A 65 2.61 1.56 5.14
N ARG A 66 3.37 0.65 5.73
CA ARG A 66 3.30 -0.78 5.40
C ARG A 66 1.89 -1.34 5.64
N GLU A 67 1.20 -0.94 6.71
CA GLU A 67 -0.18 -1.33 7.00
C GLU A 67 -1.10 -0.88 5.87
N ARG A 68 -0.96 0.38 5.46
CA ARG A 68 -1.74 0.94 4.36
C ARG A 68 -1.47 0.24 3.04
N ALA A 69 -0.22 -0.07 2.75
CA ALA A 69 0.18 -0.78 1.54
C ALA A 69 -0.45 -2.18 1.46
N VAL A 70 -0.45 -2.95 2.56
CA VAL A 70 -1.10 -4.26 2.65
C VAL A 70 -2.61 -4.16 2.45
N VAL A 71 -3.28 -3.24 3.17
CA VAL A 71 -4.74 -3.07 3.07
C VAL A 71 -5.14 -2.65 1.65
N ASP A 72 -4.41 -1.72 1.05
CA ASP A 72 -4.66 -1.30 -0.33
C ASP A 72 -4.46 -2.46 -1.31
N ALA A 73 -3.48 -3.34 -1.08
CA ALA A 73 -3.21 -4.48 -1.96
C ALA A 73 -4.34 -5.51 -1.92
N LEU A 74 -4.91 -5.74 -0.74
CA LEU A 74 -6.05 -6.64 -0.57
C LEU A 74 -7.36 -6.05 -1.08
N ARG A 75 -7.65 -4.76 -0.79
CA ARG A 75 -8.92 -4.13 -1.16
C ARG A 75 -8.98 -3.71 -2.64
N LEU A 76 -7.84 -3.60 -3.31
CA LEU A 76 -7.73 -3.20 -4.74
C LEU A 76 -7.15 -4.33 -5.60
N PRO A 77 -7.75 -5.54 -5.63
CA PRO A 77 -7.15 -6.70 -6.29
C PRO A 77 -7.03 -6.54 -7.81
N ARG A 78 -7.83 -5.67 -8.44
CA ARG A 78 -7.72 -5.33 -9.87
C ARG A 78 -6.49 -4.47 -10.19
N LEU A 79 -5.95 -3.76 -9.21
CA LEU A 79 -4.78 -2.89 -9.39
C LEU A 79 -3.48 -3.61 -9.02
N VAL A 80 -3.51 -4.48 -8.01
CA VAL A 80 -2.31 -5.12 -7.44
C VAL A 80 -2.19 -6.60 -7.81
N GLY A 81 -3.32 -7.28 -8.04
CA GLY A 81 -3.37 -8.73 -8.15
C GLY A 81 -3.70 -9.38 -6.80
N ARG A 82 -4.59 -10.38 -6.84
CA ARG A 82 -5.05 -11.08 -5.62
C ARG A 82 -3.90 -11.78 -4.90
N ASP A 83 -3.08 -12.50 -5.64
CA ASP A 83 -1.99 -13.30 -5.07
C ASP A 83 -0.89 -12.41 -4.48
N VAL A 84 -0.58 -11.29 -5.13
CA VAL A 84 0.34 -10.26 -4.60
C VAL A 84 -0.19 -9.70 -3.28
N GLY A 85 -1.48 -9.41 -3.18
CA GLY A 85 -2.10 -8.95 -1.93
C GLY A 85 -1.99 -9.95 -0.79
N LEU A 86 -2.25 -11.24 -1.06
CA LEU A 86 -2.12 -12.31 -0.07
C LEU A 86 -0.66 -12.53 0.35
N GLN A 87 0.28 -12.48 -0.62
CA GLN A 87 1.70 -12.61 -0.34
C GLN A 87 2.21 -11.42 0.49
N ALA A 88 1.76 -10.21 0.20
CA ALA A 88 2.07 -9.01 0.97
C ALA A 88 1.56 -9.12 2.42
N LEU A 89 0.33 -9.60 2.62
CA LEU A 89 -0.20 -9.86 3.96
C LEU A 89 0.67 -10.88 4.70
N ARG A 90 1.03 -12.00 4.05
CA ARG A 90 1.87 -13.04 4.63
C ARG A 90 3.25 -12.51 5.02
N ARG A 91 3.88 -11.68 4.19
CA ARG A 91 5.16 -11.05 4.53
C ARG A 91 5.00 -10.10 5.71
N TYR A 92 3.96 -9.26 5.70
CA TYR A 92 3.68 -8.33 6.80
C TYR A 92 3.54 -9.04 8.14
N VAL A 93 2.70 -10.09 8.24
CA VAL A 93 2.47 -10.79 9.52
C VAL A 93 3.73 -11.49 10.05
N ASN A 94 4.69 -11.81 9.18
CA ASN A 94 5.98 -12.41 9.55
C ASN A 94 7.02 -11.36 9.99
N GLN A 95 6.77 -10.07 9.82
CA GLN A 95 7.66 -9.02 10.32
C GLN A 95 7.52 -8.90 11.85
N SER A 96 8.64 -8.73 12.55
CA SER A 96 8.67 -8.62 14.02
C SER A 96 7.85 -7.45 14.59
N SER A 97 7.59 -6.45 13.76
CA SER A 97 6.86 -5.24 14.11
C SER A 97 5.42 -5.25 13.61
N ALA A 98 4.92 -6.37 13.10
CA ALA A 98 3.54 -6.51 12.64
C ALA A 98 2.52 -6.21 13.75
N SER A 99 1.43 -5.54 13.38
CA SER A 99 0.30 -5.27 14.27
C SER A 99 -1.01 -5.65 13.59
N PRO A 100 -1.52 -6.88 13.81
CA PRO A 100 -2.82 -7.31 13.29
C PRO A 100 -3.98 -6.40 13.72
N ALA A 101 -3.89 -5.82 14.92
CA ALA A 101 -4.85 -4.86 15.44
C ALA A 101 -4.88 -3.58 14.58
N ARG A 102 -3.71 -2.97 14.34
CA ARG A 102 -3.61 -1.76 13.52
C ARG A 102 -4.07 -2.00 12.09
N LEU A 103 -3.69 -3.15 11.52
CA LEU A 103 -4.08 -3.55 10.17
C LEU A 103 -5.60 -3.68 10.05
N THR A 104 -6.25 -4.27 11.05
CA THR A 104 -7.70 -4.45 11.11
C THR A 104 -8.44 -3.12 11.26
N GLU A 105 -7.99 -2.24 12.14
CA GLU A 105 -8.53 -0.88 12.30
C GLU A 105 -8.48 -0.11 10.97
N LEU A 106 -7.28 -0.06 10.37
CA LEU A 106 -7.08 0.65 9.12
C LEU A 106 -7.92 0.05 7.98
N ALA A 107 -8.09 -1.26 7.93
CA ALA A 107 -8.95 -1.90 6.95
C ALA A 107 -10.43 -1.49 7.08
N ARG A 108 -10.91 -1.18 8.29
CA ARG A 108 -12.27 -0.64 8.46
C ARG A 108 -12.37 0.78 7.91
N ASP A 109 -11.42 1.65 8.27
CA ASP A 109 -11.37 3.04 7.80
C ASP A 109 -11.27 3.14 6.27
N LEU A 110 -10.66 2.13 5.65
CA LEU A 110 -10.47 2.04 4.21
C LEU A 110 -11.53 1.20 3.48
N GLY A 111 -12.49 0.61 4.19
CA GLY A 111 -13.47 -0.31 3.59
C GLY A 111 -12.84 -1.59 3.01
N GLY A 112 -11.63 -1.95 3.44
CA GLY A 112 -10.93 -3.18 3.10
C GLY A 112 -11.19 -4.36 4.03
N ALA A 113 -11.97 -4.17 5.11
CA ALA A 113 -12.25 -5.21 6.10
C ALA A 113 -12.79 -6.54 5.49
N PRO A 114 -13.71 -6.54 4.49
CA PRO A 114 -14.19 -7.78 3.88
C PRO A 114 -13.10 -8.58 3.14
N ALA A 115 -12.05 -7.91 2.66
CA ALA A 115 -10.93 -8.57 2.00
C ALA A 115 -9.85 -9.02 3.01
N LEU A 116 -9.63 -8.23 4.08
CA LEU A 116 -8.60 -8.53 5.07
C LEU A 116 -9.00 -9.66 6.01
N GLY A 117 -10.22 -9.65 6.57
CA GLY A 117 -10.63 -10.58 7.63
C GLY A 117 -10.38 -12.05 7.27
N PRO A 118 -10.99 -12.57 6.18
CA PRO A 118 -10.79 -13.96 5.77
C PRO A 118 -9.33 -14.29 5.45
N ALA A 119 -8.58 -13.34 4.87
CA ALA A 119 -7.18 -13.54 4.54
C ALA A 119 -6.30 -13.64 5.78
N LEU A 120 -6.59 -12.84 6.81
CA LEU A 120 -5.85 -12.86 8.08
C LEU A 120 -6.19 -14.11 8.90
N GLU A 121 -7.47 -14.49 8.97
CA GLU A 121 -7.92 -15.73 9.63
C GLU A 121 -7.21 -16.96 9.04
N ALA A 122 -7.12 -17.05 7.72
CA ALA A 122 -6.46 -18.16 7.03
C ALA A 122 -4.94 -18.26 7.30
N LEU A 123 -4.30 -17.16 7.73
CA LEU A 123 -2.87 -17.15 8.07
C LEU A 123 -2.60 -17.43 9.55
N LEU A 124 -3.60 -17.24 10.42
CA LEU A 124 -3.49 -17.42 11.86
C LEU A 124 -4.11 -18.74 12.36
N SER A 125 -4.80 -19.47 11.48
CA SER A 125 -5.35 -20.81 11.73
C SER A 125 -4.29 -21.88 11.52
#